data_AF-A0A0L0FDJ2-F1
#
_entry.id   AF-A0A0L0FDJ2-F1
#
_cell.length_a   1.000
_cell.length_b   1.000
_cell.length_c   1.000
_cell.angle_alpha   90.00
_cell.angle_beta   90.00
_cell.angle_gamma   90.00
#
_symmetry.space_group_name_H-M   'P 1'
#
loop_
_entity.id
_entity.type
_entity.pdbx_description
1 polymer ?
#
loop_
_entity_poly.entity_id
_entity_poly.type
_entity_poly.pdbx_seq_one_letter_code
_entity_poly.pdbx_strand_id
1 'polypeptide(L)'
;MSEVIKAAKSIDNIDMPEGFLQDMIASAKGMASYAPSMKADYDANRPMEIEAIYANVLREAQRAGCRLPEIMRVYEGLCALENKPAEQVE
;
A
#
# COMPACT_ATOMS: atom_id res chain seq x y z
N MET A 1 6.41 -3.32 -4.44
CA MET A 1 7.09 -4.25 -3.52
C MET A 1 8.54 -3.89 -3.24
N SER A 2 9.38 -3.61 -4.24
CA SER A 2 10.77 -3.16 -3.99
C SER A 2 10.85 -1.93 -3.06
N GLU A 3 9.95 -0.95 -3.23
CA GLU A 3 9.87 0.21 -2.33
C GLU A 3 9.47 -0.14 -0.90
N VAL A 4 8.68 -1.19 -0.68
CA VAL A 4 8.34 -1.66 0.67
C VAL A 4 9.59 -2.21 1.37
N ILE A 5 10.39 -2.99 0.65
CA ILE A 5 11.67 -3.51 1.15
C ILE A 5 12.63 -2.35 1.45
N LYS A 6 12.73 -1.39 0.52
CA LYS A 6 13.54 -0.18 0.70
C LYS A 6 13.10 0.61 1.93
N ALA A 7 11.80 0.78 2.14
CA ALA A 7 11.24 1.47 3.30
C ALA A 7 11.61 0.76 4.61
N ALA A 8 11.44 -0.57 4.69
CA ALA A 8 11.80 -1.35 5.88
C ALA A 8 13.29 -1.19 6.24
N LYS A 9 14.17 -1.19 5.24
CA LYS A 9 15.61 -0.97 5.44
C LYS A 9 15.93 0.46 5.87
N SER A 10 15.30 1.46 5.26
CA SER A 10 15.59 2.87 5.57
C SER A 10 15.01 3.34 6.90
N ILE A 11 13.82 2.86 7.28
CA ILE A 11 13.11 3.32 8.48
C ILE A 11 13.61 2.58 9.72
N ASP A 12 13.65 1.25 9.67
CA ASP A 12 13.90 0.40 10.85
C ASP A 12 15.17 -0.46 10.73
N ASN A 13 15.98 -0.25 9.68
CA ASN A 13 17.18 -1.05 9.39
C ASN A 13 16.90 -2.56 9.24
N ILE A 14 15.71 -2.91 8.75
CA ILE A 14 15.31 -4.31 8.53
C ILE A 14 15.72 -4.74 7.12
N ASP A 15 16.59 -5.74 7.03
CA ASP A 15 16.90 -6.43 5.78
C ASP A 15 15.93 -7.58 5.55
N MET A 16 15.40 -7.67 4.33
CA MET A 16 14.61 -8.83 3.91
C MET A 16 15.53 -9.94 3.43
N PRO A 17 15.17 -11.22 3.64
CA PRO A 17 15.92 -12.34 3.10
C PRO A 17 16.09 -12.25 1.58
N GLU A 18 17.18 -12.83 1.08
CA GLU A 18 17.33 -13.04 -0.36
C GLU A 18 16.14 -13.86 -0.90
N GLY A 19 15.63 -13.48 -2.07
CA GLY A 19 14.47 -14.13 -2.69
C GLY A 19 13.10 -13.69 -2.15
N PHE A 20 13.03 -12.91 -1.06
CA PHE A 20 11.77 -12.51 -0.43
C PHE A 20 10.78 -11.86 -1.42
N LEU A 21 11.26 -10.98 -2.31
CA LEU A 21 10.43 -10.34 -3.32
C LEU A 21 9.82 -11.36 -4.31
N GLN A 22 10.63 -12.31 -4.75
CA GLN A 22 10.24 -13.36 -5.68
C GLN A 22 9.22 -14.29 -5.03
N ASP A 23 9.43 -14.65 -3.76
CA ASP A 23 8.52 -15.47 -2.97
C ASP A 23 7.17 -14.79 -2.78
N MET A 24 7.14 -13.49 -2.49
CA MET A 24 5.89 -12.73 -2.41
C MET A 24 5.11 -12.74 -3.74
N ILE A 25 5.80 -12.57 -4.87
CA ILE A 25 5.17 -12.61 -6.19
C ILE A 25 4.66 -14.03 -6.51
N ALA A 26 5.43 -15.07 -6.20
CA ALA A 26 5.05 -16.45 -6.41
C ALA A 26 3.84 -16.84 -5.54
N SER A 27 3.85 -16.44 -4.27
CA SER A 27 2.75 -16.66 -3.33
C SER A 27 1.45 -16.02 -3.84
N ALA A 28 1.51 -14.75 -4.26
CA ALA A 28 0.32 -14.04 -4.77
C ALA A 28 -0.32 -14.74 -5.98
N LYS A 29 0.46 -15.41 -6.84
CA LYS A 29 -0.05 -16.18 -7.99
C LYS A 29 -0.74 -17.49 -7.59
N GLY A 30 -0.32 -18.08 -6.47
CA GLY A 30 -0.87 -19.34 -5.97
C GLY A 30 -2.11 -19.17 -5.08
N MET A 31 -2.44 -17.94 -4.69
CA MET A 31 -3.61 -17.65 -3.85
C MET A 31 -4.91 -17.73 -4.66
N ALA A 32 -5.97 -18.25 -4.03
CA ALA A 32 -7.31 -18.11 -4.56
C ALA A 32 -7.66 -16.62 -4.69
N SER A 33 -8.43 -16.25 -5.72
CA SER A 33 -8.87 -14.87 -5.90
C SER A 33 -9.64 -14.39 -4.67
N TYR A 34 -9.23 -13.24 -4.14
CA TYR A 34 -9.85 -12.63 -2.97
C TYR A 34 -9.92 -11.11 -3.14
N ALA A 35 -10.90 -10.48 -2.48
CA ALA A 35 -10.95 -9.04 -2.34
C ALA A 35 -10.13 -8.63 -1.10
N PRO A 36 -9.13 -7.75 -1.22
CA PRO A 36 -8.45 -7.18 -0.05
C PRO A 36 -9.42 -6.41 0.86
N SER A 37 -9.12 -6.31 2.16
CA SER A 37 -9.97 -5.61 3.14
C SER A 37 -10.34 -4.19 2.71
N MET A 38 -9.36 -3.38 2.30
CA MET A 38 -9.60 -2.01 1.83
C MET A 38 -10.54 -1.93 0.62
N LYS A 39 -10.56 -2.96 -0.26
CA LYS A 39 -11.55 -3.01 -1.35
C LYS A 39 -12.94 -3.24 -0.78
N ALA A 40 -13.08 -4.14 0.19
CA ALA A 40 -14.36 -4.39 0.85
C ALA A 40 -14.84 -3.18 1.68
N ASP A 41 -13.92 -2.34 2.18
CA ASP A 41 -14.26 -1.06 2.80
C ASP A 41 -14.78 -0.06 1.76
N TYR A 42 -14.06 0.09 0.64
CA TYR A 42 -14.49 0.94 -0.46
C TYR A 42 -15.88 0.54 -1.00
N ASP A 43 -16.08 -0.74 -1.32
CA ASP A 43 -17.34 -1.26 -1.87
C ASP A 43 -18.52 -1.04 -0.90
N ALA A 44 -18.24 -1.00 0.40
CA ALA A 44 -19.24 -0.81 1.46
C ALA A 44 -19.34 0.65 1.94
N ASN A 45 -18.70 1.61 1.25
CA ASN A 45 -18.63 3.02 1.63
C ASN A 45 -18.15 3.22 3.09
N ARG A 46 -17.19 2.41 3.53
CA ARG A 46 -16.47 2.59 4.79
C ARG A 46 -15.14 3.32 4.55
N PRO A 47 -14.62 4.05 5.53
CA PRO A 47 -13.28 4.63 5.45
C PRO A 47 -12.23 3.56 5.14
N MET A 48 -11.33 3.85 4.20
CA MET A 48 -10.23 2.95 3.87
C MET A 48 -9.04 3.20 4.80
N GLU A 49 -8.19 2.19 5.03
CA GLU A 49 -6.99 2.28 5.87
C GLU A 49 -5.81 3.04 5.21
N ILE A 50 -6.10 4.09 4.43
CA ILE A 50 -5.08 4.84 3.66
C ILE A 50 -4.03 5.48 4.58
N GLU A 51 -4.48 6.11 5.67
CA GLU A 51 -3.57 6.79 6.61
C GLU A 51 -2.63 5.81 7.32
N ALA A 52 -3.17 4.66 7.76
CA ALA A 52 -2.42 3.66 8.50
C ALA A 52 -1.40 2.92 7.62
N ILE A 53 -1.80 2.56 6.40
CA ILE A 53 -1.01 1.69 5.52
C ILE A 53 -0.07 2.49 4.61
N TYR A 54 -0.50 3.63 4.07
CA TYR A 54 0.25 4.37 3.06
C TYR A 54 0.84 5.68 3.61
N ALA A 55 0.01 6.54 4.20
CA ALA A 55 0.46 7.86 4.63
C ALA A 55 1.54 7.77 5.73
N ASN A 56 1.36 6.85 6.69
CA ASN A 56 2.34 6.64 7.75
C ASN A 56 3.70 6.22 7.21
N VAL A 57 3.74 5.24 6.30
CA VAL A 57 4.98 4.77 5.66
C VAL A 57 5.68 5.90 4.91
N LEU A 58 4.92 6.74 4.18
CA LEU A 58 5.48 7.89 3.46
C LEU A 58 6.09 8.93 4.42
N ARG A 59 5.43 9.22 5.54
CA ARG A 59 5.94 10.14 6.58
C ARG A 59 7.24 9.62 7.21
N GLU A 60 7.27 8.35 7.61
CA GLU A 60 8.46 7.77 8.22
C GLU A 60 9.62 7.64 7.21
N ALA A 61 9.32 7.26 5.95
CA ALA A 61 10.32 7.23 4.89
C ALA A 61 10.92 8.61 4.64
N GLN A 62 10.09 9.67 4.61
CA GLN A 62 10.57 11.05 4.46
C GLN A 62 11.50 11.46 5.60
N ARG A 63 11.16 11.12 6.85
CA ARG A 63 12.03 11.38 8.02
C ARG A 63 13.37 10.66 7.92
N ALA A 64 13.38 9.46 7.35
CA ALA A 64 14.59 8.68 7.07
C ALA A 64 15.35 9.14 5.80
N GLY A 65 14.90 10.20 5.10
CA GLY A 65 15.51 10.66 3.84
C GLY A 65 15.28 9.70 2.65
N CYS A 66 14.32 8.79 2.77
CA CYS A 66 14.00 7.78 1.76
C CYS A 66 12.80 8.22 0.91
N ARG A 67 12.95 8.16 -0.42
CA ARG A 67 11.86 8.44 -1.38
C ARG A 67 11.22 7.15 -1.86
N LEU A 68 9.88 7.13 -1.85
CA LEU A 68 9.02 6.01 -2.26
C LEU A 68 7.97 6.47 -3.32
N PRO A 69 8.42 6.85 -4.54
CA PRO A 69 7.55 7.43 -5.55
C PRO A 69 6.38 6.54 -6.00
N GLU A 70 6.55 5.21 -6.08
CA GLU A 70 5.45 4.32 -6.46
C GLU A 70 4.39 4.20 -5.35
N ILE A 71 4.82 4.12 -4.09
CA ILE A 71 3.91 4.14 -2.94
C ILE A 71 3.17 5.48 -2.86
N MET A 72 3.85 6.60 -3.14
CA MET A 72 3.22 7.92 -3.21
C MET A 72 2.13 7.97 -4.29
N ARG A 73 2.41 7.48 -5.49
CA ARG A 73 1.44 7.42 -6.59
C ARG A 73 0.20 6.60 -6.24
N VAL A 74 0.38 5.49 -5.51
CA VAL A 74 -0.76 4.69 -5.03
C VAL A 74 -1.55 5.43 -3.95
N TYR A 75 -0.87 6.06 -2.99
CA TYR A 75 -1.50 6.90 -1.97
C TYR A 75 -2.38 7.99 -2.57
N GLU A 76 -1.85 8.77 -3.50
CA GLU A 76 -2.58 9.84 -4.19
C GLU A 76 -3.81 9.31 -4.94
N GLY A 77 -3.68 8.17 -5.61
CA GLY A 77 -4.80 7.51 -6.28
C GLY A 77 -5.89 7.05 -5.32
N LEU A 78 -5.52 6.50 -4.17
CA LEU A 78 -6.46 6.07 -3.14
C LEU A 78 -7.18 7.27 -2.48
N CYS A 79 -6.46 8.34 -2.17
CA CYS A 79 -7.07 9.58 -1.67
C CYS A 79 -8.03 10.18 -2.70
N ALA A 80 -7.70 10.13 -3.99
CA ALA A 80 -8.60 10.59 -5.03
C ALA A 80 -9.89 9.74 -5.08
N LEU A 81 -9.80 8.42 -4.87
CA LEU A 81 -10.97 7.55 -4.81
C LEU A 81 -11.85 7.81 -3.58
N GLU A 82 -11.25 8.01 -2.40
CA GLU A 82 -11.99 8.30 -1.16
C GLU A 82 -12.73 9.65 -1.20
N ASN A 83 -12.15 10.63 -1.89
CA ASN A 83 -12.74 11.97 -2.03
C ASN A 83 -13.69 12.11 -3.22
N LYS A 84 -13.95 11.04 -4.00
CA LYS A 84 -14.98 11.10 -5.04
C LYS A 84 -16.36 11.22 -4.36
N PRO A 85 -17.21 12.17 -4.78
CA PRO A 85 -18.61 12.15 -4.39
C PRO A 85 -19.20 10.81 -4.86
N ALA A 86 -20.00 10.17 -4.00
CA ALA A 86 -20.65 8.92 -4.35
C ALA A 86 -21.36 9.06 -5.70
N GLU A 87 -20.88 8.37 -6.73
CA GLU A 87 -21.66 8.15 -7.94
C GLU A 87 -22.87 7.34 -7.49
N GLN A 88 -24.03 7.99 -7.47
CA GLN A 88 -25.31 7.32 -7.30
C GLN A 88 -25.43 6.35 -8.47
N VAL A 89 -25.19 5.07 -8.20
CA VAL A 89 -25.54 4.00 -9.12
C VAL A 89 -27.07 3.95 -9.13
N GLU A 90 -27.65 4.40 -10.24
CA GLU A 90 -29.08 4.30 -10.56
C GLU A 90 -29.50 2.84 -10.76
#